data_AF-A0A6L4X032-F1
#
_entry.id   AF-A0A6L4X032-F1
#
_cell.length_a   1.000
_cell.length_b   1.000
_cell.length_c   1.000
_cell.angle_alpha   90.00
_cell.angle_beta   90.00
_cell.angle_gamma   90.00
#
_symmetry.space_group_name_H-M   'P 1'
#
loop_
_entity.id
_entity.type
_entity.pdbx_description
1 polymer ?
#
loop_
_entity_poly.entity_id
_entity_poly.type
_entity_poly.pdbx_seq_one_letter_code
_entity_poly.pdbx_strand_id
1 'polypeptide(L)'
;MTGGELTDDDFIPWAAAYSQRTNRSLAGARLAIAAPDTRPDAVAAAQQWGMTVEDAATTAADGDGNAATDGPADPFRCDGTVSIDAIPDMRQATGFEAMAYAEEHMPVLRDVLDELRADGVDFTGVRIAACLILEPKTAILLRKLKAAGAIVGVYCGPDSTDPRVAEQLRREGVVVESSRDWTPEQAHEAALRLLDTVQPDIIIDDGASFARLASLERPELAARLIGVAEETTSGVRAFAGMEAAGALTYPVVAVNDSVLKTGFDNAHGTGETCVTTMQRILGADAFAGTAVTVIGYGPVGRGFARRVRALGAQVTVCDIDPVASLKAVFDGFAARDIDDALPTADIVISATGVRHTVTVDHMRLMRAGTVLAVIGGIANEIALDDVPDFTPEVNRDLVELHVPDGPTITLIADGDGVNYTVGGGNPIEIMDLSFAVQASAVAYLLRSRGTLPHRLIRLDAETDRRIAAAALRARGYRASHAVADNGYDWTLTRFAEHARAAERQ
;
A
#
# COMPACT_ATOMS: atom_id res chain seq x y z
N MET A 1 -10.25 25.31 12.01
CA MET A 1 -9.52 25.30 13.29
C MET A 1 -8.21 26.01 13.07
N THR A 2 -7.89 27.01 13.88
CA THR A 2 -6.66 27.83 13.78
C THR A 2 -5.45 26.97 14.13
N GLY A 3 -4.47 26.86 13.23
CA GLY A 3 -3.29 26.00 13.36
C GLY A 3 -2.36 26.37 14.52
N GLY A 4 -2.67 25.86 15.70
CA GLY A 4 -1.78 25.76 16.85
C GLY A 4 -1.13 24.38 16.95
N GLU A 5 -0.39 24.14 18.04
CA GLU A 5 0.12 22.81 18.41
C GLU A 5 -1.02 21.80 18.58
N LEU A 6 -0.73 20.50 18.44
CA LEU A 6 -1.72 19.43 18.62
C LEU A 6 -2.35 19.48 20.01
N THR A 7 -3.65 19.70 20.11
CA THR A 7 -4.38 19.68 21.39
C THR A 7 -4.98 18.30 21.65
N ASP A 8 -5.57 18.11 22.84
CA ASP A 8 -6.18 16.83 23.24
C ASP A 8 -7.39 16.46 22.35
N ASP A 9 -8.14 17.47 21.89
CA ASP A 9 -9.35 17.31 21.06
C ASP A 9 -9.05 17.30 19.54
N ASP A 10 -7.84 17.69 19.12
CA ASP A 10 -7.52 17.95 17.70
C ASP A 10 -6.77 16.82 17.01
N PHE A 11 -6.58 15.65 17.65
CA PHE A 11 -5.79 14.56 17.06
C PHE A 11 -6.32 14.10 15.71
N ILE A 12 -7.62 13.82 15.60
CA ILE A 12 -8.25 13.28 14.38
C ILE A 12 -8.07 14.21 13.17
N PRO A 13 -8.47 15.50 13.22
CA PRO A 13 -8.29 16.40 12.09
C PRO A 13 -6.81 16.64 11.77
N TRP A 14 -5.94 16.68 12.78
CA TRP A 14 -4.50 16.78 12.58
C TRP A 14 -3.93 15.55 11.87
N ALA A 15 -4.28 14.34 12.30
CA ALA A 15 -3.77 13.09 11.74
C ALA A 15 -4.18 12.92 10.27
N ALA A 16 -5.44 13.22 9.97
CA ALA A 16 -5.96 13.23 8.60
C ALA A 16 -5.19 14.22 7.71
N ALA A 17 -5.03 15.47 8.17
CA ALA A 17 -4.30 16.49 7.44
C ALA A 17 -2.81 16.15 7.29
N TYR A 18 -2.17 15.62 8.33
CA TYR A 18 -0.76 15.24 8.34
C TYR A 18 -0.52 14.14 7.31
N SER A 19 -1.31 13.06 7.37
CA SER A 19 -1.21 11.94 6.42
C SER A 19 -1.43 12.41 4.98
N GLN A 20 -2.43 13.26 4.74
CA GLN A 20 -2.73 13.74 3.38
C GLN A 20 -1.69 14.73 2.84
N ARG A 21 -1.11 15.60 3.68
CA ARG A 21 -0.08 16.56 3.26
C ARG A 21 1.26 15.88 2.98
N THR A 22 1.62 14.88 3.78
CA THR A 22 2.95 14.27 3.75
C THR A 22 2.99 12.94 3.00
N ASN A 23 1.85 12.27 2.82
CA ASN A 23 1.74 10.87 2.42
C ASN A 23 2.56 9.92 3.32
N ARG A 24 2.78 10.30 4.58
CA ARG A 24 3.46 9.47 5.57
C ARG A 24 2.50 8.61 6.37
N SER A 25 3.02 7.48 6.86
CA SER A 25 2.24 6.57 7.68
C SER A 25 2.14 7.10 9.11
N LEU A 26 0.95 6.99 9.68
CA LEU A 26 0.72 7.19 11.10
C LEU A 26 1.13 5.92 11.85
N ALA A 27 0.72 4.74 11.37
CA ALA A 27 1.11 3.47 11.98
C ALA A 27 2.63 3.27 11.99
N GLY A 28 3.18 2.97 13.17
CA GLY A 28 4.62 2.77 13.35
C GLY A 28 5.44 4.05 13.40
N ALA A 29 4.80 5.23 13.41
CA ALA A 29 5.46 6.51 13.62
C ALA A 29 5.53 6.89 15.11
N ARG A 30 6.49 7.76 15.43
CA ARG A 30 6.65 8.36 16.76
C ARG A 30 6.08 9.77 16.76
N LEU A 31 5.00 10.00 17.51
CA LEU A 31 4.37 11.30 17.65
C LEU A 31 4.98 12.06 18.83
N ALA A 32 5.67 13.15 18.56
CA ALA A 32 6.17 14.04 19.59
C ALA A 32 5.17 15.16 19.88
N ILE A 33 4.69 15.25 21.13
CA ILE A 33 3.78 16.32 21.59
C ILE A 33 4.29 16.95 22.88
N ALA A 34 3.86 18.18 23.16
CA ALA A 34 4.19 18.85 24.41
C ALA A 34 3.30 18.33 25.54
N ALA A 35 3.92 17.94 26.67
CA ALA A 35 3.23 17.49 27.88
C ALA A 35 2.16 16.40 27.63
N PRO A 36 2.52 15.21 27.10
CA PRO A 36 1.58 14.14 26.77
C PRO A 36 0.70 13.70 27.96
N ASP A 37 1.20 13.79 29.19
CA ASP A 37 0.44 13.49 30.41
C ASP A 37 -0.80 14.38 30.60
N THR A 38 -0.81 15.56 29.96
CA THR A 38 -1.95 16.48 29.97
C THR A 38 -2.89 16.31 28.77
N ARG A 39 -2.59 15.35 27.88
CA ARG A 39 -3.32 15.08 26.63
C ARG A 39 -3.67 13.59 26.48
N PRO A 40 -4.38 12.99 27.46
CA PRO A 40 -4.64 11.55 27.48
C PRO A 40 -5.48 11.06 26.30
N ASP A 41 -6.40 11.87 25.78
CA ASP A 41 -7.31 11.47 24.70
C ASP A 41 -6.58 11.47 23.35
N ALA A 42 -5.74 12.48 23.08
CA ALA A 42 -4.85 12.47 21.92
C ALA A 42 -3.84 11.33 21.99
N VAL A 43 -3.30 11.01 23.17
CA VAL A 43 -2.39 9.87 23.36
C VAL A 43 -3.11 8.56 23.03
N ALA A 44 -4.31 8.36 23.58
CA ALA A 44 -5.10 7.16 23.33
C ALA A 44 -5.48 7.04 21.84
N ALA A 45 -5.90 8.14 21.20
CA ALA A 45 -6.21 8.17 19.79
C ALA A 45 -4.98 7.83 18.94
N ALA A 46 -3.82 8.45 19.19
CA ALA A 46 -2.58 8.15 18.50
C ALA A 46 -2.19 6.67 18.59
N GLN A 47 -2.34 6.07 19.77
CA GLN A 47 -2.09 4.63 19.98
C GLN A 47 -3.06 3.74 19.21
N GLN A 48 -4.33 4.13 19.08
CA GLN A 48 -5.30 3.40 18.24
C GLN A 48 -4.94 3.43 16.75
N TRP A 49 -4.23 4.48 16.31
CA TRP A 49 -3.66 4.59 14.97
C TRP A 49 -2.29 3.90 14.82
N GLY A 50 -1.77 3.29 15.90
CA GLY A 50 -0.51 2.56 15.89
C GLY A 50 0.72 3.47 16.04
N MET A 51 0.55 4.69 16.52
CA MET A 51 1.65 5.58 16.88
C MET A 51 2.14 5.31 18.30
N THR A 52 3.43 5.55 18.55
CA THR A 52 3.94 5.71 19.91
C THR A 52 4.08 7.20 20.22
N VAL A 53 3.68 7.63 21.41
CA VAL A 53 3.75 9.04 21.80
C VAL A 53 4.96 9.29 22.68
N GLU A 54 5.68 10.39 22.42
CA GLU A 54 6.84 10.85 23.19
C GLU A 54 6.68 12.32 23.60
N ASP A 55 7.27 12.69 24.74
CA ASP A 55 7.32 14.08 25.18
C ASP A 55 8.40 14.82 24.39
N ALA A 56 7.97 15.81 23.59
CA ALA A 56 8.84 16.62 22.75
C ALA A 56 9.98 17.29 23.52
N ALA A 57 9.78 17.63 24.81
CA ALA A 57 10.80 18.24 25.65
C ALA A 57 11.91 17.26 26.06
N THR A 58 11.59 15.97 26.19
CA THR A 58 12.55 14.92 26.61
C THR A 58 13.47 14.48 25.47
N THR A 59 13.01 14.60 24.22
CA THR A 59 13.77 14.24 23.01
C THR A 59 14.75 15.30 22.54
N ALA A 60 14.67 16.52 23.08
CA ALA A 60 15.60 17.60 22.76
C ALA A 60 16.92 17.51 23.55
N ALA A 61 17.04 16.59 24.52
CA ALA A 61 18.25 16.40 25.30
C ALA A 61 18.90 15.05 24.96
N ASP A 62 20.12 15.07 24.43
CA ASP A 62 20.94 13.86 24.41
C ASP A 62 21.24 13.42 25.86
N GLY A 63 21.72 12.19 26.07
CA GLY A 63 22.02 11.62 27.40
C GLY A 63 22.96 12.43 28.30
N ASP A 64 23.56 13.51 27.77
CA ASP A 64 24.43 14.47 28.46
C ASP A 64 23.79 15.86 28.67
N GLY A 65 22.49 16.06 28.38
CA GLY A 65 21.75 17.30 28.68
C GLY A 65 22.01 18.48 27.72
N ASN A 66 22.62 18.24 26.56
CA ASN A 66 22.74 19.23 25.49
C ASN A 66 21.53 19.18 24.55
N ALA A 67 21.16 20.34 23.99
CA ALA A 67 20.21 20.42 22.88
C ALA A 67 20.69 19.51 21.74
N ALA A 68 19.87 18.55 21.33
CA ALA A 68 20.12 17.68 20.19
C ALA A 68 20.19 18.54 18.91
N THR A 69 21.38 19.02 18.58
CA THR A 69 21.68 19.72 17.33
C THR A 69 22.67 18.87 16.55
N ASP A 70 22.30 18.53 15.31
CA ASP A 70 23.09 17.88 14.24
C ASP A 70 23.06 16.35 14.12
N GLY A 71 21.94 15.70 14.48
CA GLY A 71 21.58 14.38 13.94
C GLY A 71 20.74 14.51 12.64
N PRO A 72 20.82 13.58 11.67
CA PRO A 72 19.86 13.55 10.58
C PRO A 72 18.44 13.44 11.17
N ALA A 73 17.49 14.21 10.62
CA ALA A 73 16.10 14.19 11.06
C ALA A 73 15.58 12.74 11.04
N ASP A 74 14.99 12.28 12.14
CA ASP A 74 14.44 10.93 12.20
C ASP A 74 13.26 10.80 11.23
N PRO A 75 13.34 9.94 10.20
CA PRO A 75 12.33 9.83 9.16
C PRO A 75 11.04 9.14 9.62
N PHE A 76 10.95 8.69 10.87
CA PHE A 76 9.76 8.08 11.46
C PHE A 76 9.16 8.92 12.59
N ARG A 77 9.73 10.10 12.88
CA ARG A 77 9.18 11.05 13.84
C ARG A 77 8.18 11.99 13.16
N CYS A 78 7.06 12.22 13.83
CA CYS A 78 6.02 13.20 13.49
C CYS A 78 6.01 14.28 14.56
N ASP A 79 6.19 15.54 14.16
CA ASP A 79 6.21 16.64 15.11
C ASP A 79 4.81 17.24 15.30
N GLY A 80 4.17 16.92 16.43
CA GLY A 80 2.86 17.46 16.82
C GLY A 80 2.95 18.81 17.53
N THR A 81 4.16 19.36 17.75
CA THR A 81 4.35 20.71 18.30
C THR A 81 4.32 21.78 17.23
N VAL A 82 4.46 21.38 15.96
CA VAL A 82 4.38 22.30 14.82
C VAL A 82 2.93 22.34 14.32
N SER A 83 2.48 23.56 14.03
CA SER A 83 1.18 23.77 13.37
C SER A 83 1.11 22.99 12.06
N ILE A 84 -0.01 22.31 11.82
CA ILE A 84 -0.23 21.56 10.59
C ILE A 84 -0.04 22.41 9.32
N ASP A 85 -0.30 23.71 9.41
CA ASP A 85 -0.14 24.65 8.29
C ASP A 85 1.31 24.90 7.92
N ALA A 86 2.24 24.73 8.85
CA ALA A 86 3.68 24.81 8.61
C ALA A 86 4.28 23.51 8.06
N ILE A 87 3.53 22.39 8.08
CA ILE A 87 3.98 21.12 7.53
C ILE A 87 3.84 21.17 5.99
N PRO A 88 4.91 20.95 5.22
CA PRO A 88 4.84 21.01 3.76
C PRO A 88 3.77 20.09 3.17
N ASP A 89 3.05 20.58 2.15
CA ASP A 89 2.06 19.79 1.41
C ASP A 89 2.68 19.23 0.12
N MET A 90 3.06 17.95 0.15
CA MET A 90 3.70 17.25 -0.96
C MET A 90 2.78 17.08 -2.18
N ARG A 91 1.47 17.29 -2.03
CA ARG A 91 0.53 17.35 -3.16
C ARG A 91 0.71 18.62 -3.99
N GLN A 92 1.28 19.68 -3.39
CA GLN A 92 1.55 20.97 -4.04
C GLN A 92 3.02 21.13 -4.45
N ALA A 93 3.90 20.26 -3.96
CA ALA A 93 5.33 20.30 -4.27
C ALA A 93 5.64 20.03 -5.75
N THR A 94 6.84 20.37 -6.21
CA THR A 94 7.34 19.90 -7.50
C THR A 94 7.62 18.40 -7.48
N GLY A 95 7.72 17.77 -8.67
CA GLY A 95 8.07 16.34 -8.75
C GLY A 95 9.42 16.04 -8.08
N PHE A 96 10.41 16.93 -8.25
CA PHE A 96 11.70 16.83 -7.57
C PHE A 96 11.59 16.86 -6.05
N GLU A 97 10.88 17.84 -5.48
CA GLU A 97 10.70 17.98 -4.03
C GLU A 97 9.93 16.81 -3.44
N ALA A 98 8.83 16.38 -4.08
CA ALA A 98 8.04 15.25 -3.61
C ALA A 98 8.84 13.93 -3.66
N MET A 99 9.65 13.73 -4.70
CA MET A 99 10.55 12.58 -4.81
C MET A 99 11.66 12.64 -3.75
N ALA A 100 12.29 13.79 -3.54
CA ALA A 100 13.31 13.96 -2.50
C ALA A 100 12.73 13.67 -1.11
N TYR A 101 11.53 14.18 -0.82
CA TYR A 101 10.83 13.90 0.42
C TYR A 101 10.55 12.40 0.59
N ALA A 102 10.08 11.72 -0.46
CA ALA A 102 9.89 10.26 -0.40
C ALA A 102 11.22 9.52 -0.14
N GLU A 103 12.31 9.92 -0.80
CA GLU A 103 13.62 9.29 -0.64
C GLU A 103 14.17 9.40 0.80
N GLU A 104 13.94 10.53 1.47
CA GLU A 104 14.32 10.73 2.88
C GLU A 104 13.60 9.77 3.82
N HIS A 105 12.37 9.37 3.47
CA HIS A 105 11.49 8.52 4.28
C HIS A 105 11.45 7.05 3.81
N MET A 106 12.36 6.67 2.90
CA MET A 106 12.50 5.29 2.39
C MET A 106 13.88 4.67 2.69
N PRO A 107 14.30 4.58 3.97
CA PRO A 107 15.60 4.04 4.32
C PRO A 107 15.71 2.52 4.10
N VAL A 108 14.62 1.75 4.16
CA VAL A 108 14.67 0.28 4.12
C VAL A 108 15.03 -0.23 2.74
N LEU A 109 14.42 0.31 1.69
CA LEU A 109 14.75 -0.02 0.30
C LEU A 109 16.22 0.25 0.01
N ARG A 110 16.74 1.40 0.46
CA ARG A 110 18.16 1.76 0.31
C ARG A 110 19.04 0.71 0.98
N ASP A 111 18.82 0.44 2.27
CA ASP A 111 19.64 -0.47 3.05
C ASP A 111 19.60 -1.90 2.47
N VAL A 112 18.42 -2.37 2.06
CA VAL A 112 18.25 -3.70 1.45
C VAL A 112 18.95 -3.79 0.08
N LEU A 113 18.88 -2.76 -0.75
CA LEU A 113 19.63 -2.74 -2.02
C LEU A 113 21.14 -2.73 -1.80
N ASP A 114 21.64 -1.99 -0.81
CA ASP A 114 23.05 -1.96 -0.46
C ASP A 114 23.52 -3.34 0.05
N GLU A 115 22.73 -3.99 0.92
CA GLU A 115 22.97 -5.37 1.38
C GLU A 115 22.98 -6.36 0.19
N LEU A 116 21.99 -6.30 -0.70
CA LEU A 116 21.92 -7.16 -1.89
C LEU A 116 23.14 -7.01 -2.82
N ARG A 117 23.64 -5.79 -2.99
CA ARG A 117 24.85 -5.52 -3.79
C ARG A 117 26.11 -6.03 -3.09
N ALA A 118 26.19 -5.86 -1.77
CA ALA A 118 27.28 -6.41 -0.97
C ALA A 118 27.30 -7.95 -1.01
N ASP A 119 26.13 -8.58 -1.09
CA ASP A 119 25.94 -10.03 -1.29
C ASP A 119 26.29 -10.49 -2.73
N GLY A 120 26.72 -9.58 -3.61
CA GLY A 120 27.21 -9.90 -4.96
C GLY A 120 26.15 -9.89 -6.05
N VAL A 121 24.96 -9.32 -5.82
CA VAL A 121 23.96 -9.13 -6.88
C VAL A 121 24.38 -7.99 -7.79
N ASP A 122 24.60 -8.31 -9.07
CA ASP A 122 24.93 -7.33 -10.09
C ASP A 122 23.70 -6.91 -10.90
N PHE A 123 23.28 -5.65 -10.75
CA PHE A 123 22.17 -5.06 -11.49
C PHE A 123 22.64 -4.39 -12.81
N THR A 124 23.94 -4.33 -13.06
CA THR A 124 24.53 -3.59 -14.18
C THR A 124 24.01 -4.10 -15.53
N GLY A 125 23.40 -3.19 -16.29
CA GLY A 125 22.90 -3.46 -17.64
C GLY A 125 21.65 -4.34 -17.70
N VAL A 126 21.09 -4.78 -16.56
CA VAL A 126 19.80 -5.48 -16.52
C VAL A 126 18.70 -4.53 -16.94
N ARG A 127 17.86 -4.93 -17.88
CA ARG A 127 16.75 -4.12 -18.38
C ARG A 127 15.48 -4.44 -17.60
N ILE A 128 14.91 -3.46 -16.93
CA ILE A 128 13.74 -3.62 -16.08
C ILE A 128 12.63 -2.70 -16.61
N ALA A 129 11.49 -3.28 -16.97
CA ALA A 129 10.28 -2.52 -17.26
C ALA A 129 9.32 -2.67 -16.08
N ALA A 130 8.85 -1.54 -15.54
CA ALA A 130 7.89 -1.51 -14.46
C ALA A 130 6.51 -1.08 -14.99
N CYS A 131 5.46 -1.79 -14.57
CA CYS A 131 4.07 -1.36 -14.65
C CYS A 131 3.55 -1.23 -13.23
N LEU A 132 3.53 -0.01 -12.71
CA LEU A 132 3.16 0.34 -11.33
C LEU A 132 2.45 1.69 -11.34
N ILE A 133 1.66 1.96 -10.31
CA ILE A 133 1.16 3.33 -10.06
C ILE A 133 2.38 4.26 -9.92
N LEU A 134 2.41 5.35 -10.70
CA LEU A 134 3.56 6.24 -10.79
C LEU A 134 3.43 7.40 -9.82
N GLU A 135 4.06 7.24 -8.66
CA GLU A 135 4.04 8.17 -7.53
C GLU A 135 5.48 8.46 -7.06
N PRO A 136 5.72 9.45 -6.16
CA PRO A 136 7.06 9.81 -5.72
C PRO A 136 7.88 8.62 -5.21
N LYS A 137 7.23 7.74 -4.44
CA LYS A 137 7.80 6.50 -3.89
C LYS A 137 8.17 5.46 -4.97
N THR A 138 7.35 5.28 -6.01
CA THR A 138 7.68 4.43 -7.17
C THR A 138 8.91 4.95 -7.90
N ALA A 139 9.02 6.28 -8.02
CA ALA A 139 10.20 6.91 -8.60
C ALA A 139 11.49 6.57 -7.83
N ILE A 140 11.41 6.40 -6.50
CA ILE A 140 12.57 6.02 -5.69
C ILE A 140 13.02 4.59 -5.99
N LEU A 141 12.10 3.63 -6.14
CA LEU A 141 12.46 2.29 -6.61
C LEU A 141 13.23 2.34 -7.94
N LEU A 142 12.70 3.08 -8.93
CA LEU A 142 13.32 3.21 -10.25
C LEU A 142 14.70 3.89 -10.16
N ARG A 143 14.82 4.98 -9.38
CA ARG A 143 16.08 5.71 -9.19
C ARG A 143 17.13 4.84 -8.51
N LYS A 144 16.76 4.06 -7.48
CA LYS A 144 17.70 3.18 -6.78
C LYS A 144 18.15 2.01 -7.67
N LEU A 145 17.25 1.39 -8.43
CA LEU A 145 17.62 0.36 -9.42
C LEU A 145 18.54 0.92 -10.51
N LYS A 146 18.23 2.11 -11.04
CA LYS A 146 19.09 2.81 -12.00
C LYS A 146 20.47 3.13 -11.41
N ALA A 147 20.53 3.62 -10.19
CA ALA A 147 21.79 3.90 -9.48
C ALA A 147 22.60 2.63 -9.18
N ALA A 148 21.94 1.48 -9.07
CA ALA A 148 22.60 0.17 -8.98
C ALA A 148 23.12 -0.35 -10.34
N GLY A 149 22.83 0.35 -11.44
CA GLY A 149 23.34 0.04 -12.78
C GLY A 149 22.28 -0.53 -13.75
N ALA A 150 21.03 -0.70 -13.31
CA ALA A 150 19.96 -1.20 -14.18
C ALA A 150 19.53 -0.15 -15.21
N ILE A 151 19.03 -0.62 -16.35
CA ILE A 151 18.34 0.19 -17.35
C ILE A 151 16.85 0.07 -17.04
N VAL A 152 16.23 1.15 -16.58
CA VAL A 152 14.83 1.14 -16.13
C VAL A 152 13.94 1.92 -17.08
N GLY A 153 12.72 1.41 -17.27
CA GLY A 153 11.62 2.14 -17.87
C GLY A 153 10.31 1.83 -17.14
N VAL A 154 9.35 2.74 -17.22
CA VAL A 154 8.06 2.61 -16.53
C VAL A 154 6.89 2.98 -17.43
N TYR A 155 5.82 2.22 -17.30
CA TYR A 155 4.52 2.47 -17.91
C TYR A 155 3.49 2.56 -16.79
N CYS A 156 2.53 3.47 -16.95
CA CYS A 156 1.33 3.47 -16.12
C CYS A 156 0.12 4.00 -16.91
N GLY A 157 -1.05 3.51 -16.51
CA GLY A 157 -2.34 3.93 -17.05
C GLY A 157 -2.69 5.38 -16.70
N PRO A 158 -3.72 5.93 -17.37
CA PRO A 158 -4.12 7.34 -17.20
C PRO A 158 -4.63 7.68 -15.79
N ASP A 159 -5.22 6.72 -15.09
CA ASP A 159 -5.70 6.78 -13.71
C ASP A 159 -4.57 6.67 -12.66
N SER A 160 -3.40 6.21 -13.07
CA SER A 160 -2.35 5.71 -12.17
C SER A 160 -1.05 6.52 -12.28
N THR A 161 -1.12 7.79 -12.68
CA THR A 161 0.08 8.63 -12.89
C THR A 161 0.02 9.96 -12.15
N ASP A 162 1.11 10.30 -11.44
CA ASP A 162 1.46 11.67 -11.07
C ASP A 162 2.30 12.30 -12.21
N PRO A 163 1.76 13.30 -12.94
CA PRO A 163 2.46 13.91 -14.06
C PRO A 163 3.76 14.62 -13.63
N ARG A 164 3.82 15.13 -12.40
CA ARG A 164 5.00 15.83 -11.86
C ARG A 164 6.17 14.86 -11.72
N VAL A 165 5.88 13.67 -11.23
CA VAL A 165 6.86 12.57 -11.06
C VAL A 165 7.29 12.03 -12.42
N ALA A 166 6.34 11.80 -13.32
CA ALA A 166 6.61 11.33 -14.68
C ALA A 166 7.58 12.26 -15.43
N GLU A 167 7.31 13.57 -15.38
CA GLU A 167 8.16 14.59 -16.00
C GLU A 167 9.56 14.64 -15.35
N GLN A 168 9.63 14.56 -14.02
CA GLN A 168 10.92 14.55 -13.32
C GLN A 168 11.77 13.33 -13.69
N LEU A 169 11.18 12.13 -13.76
CA LEU A 169 11.88 10.91 -14.18
C LEU A 169 12.37 10.98 -15.63
N ARG A 170 11.59 11.60 -16.54
CA ARG A 170 12.05 11.84 -17.93
C ARG A 170 13.29 12.72 -17.97
N ARG A 171 13.32 13.80 -17.18
CA ARG A 171 14.51 14.67 -17.05
C ARG A 171 15.72 13.95 -16.49
N GLU A 172 15.49 12.99 -15.60
CA GLU A 172 16.52 12.11 -15.06
C GLU A 172 16.92 10.98 -16.03
N GLY A 173 16.36 10.96 -17.25
CA GLY A 173 16.70 10.01 -18.31
C GLY A 173 16.17 8.60 -18.08
N VAL A 174 15.02 8.46 -17.41
CA VAL A 174 14.24 7.21 -17.36
C VAL A 174 13.24 7.22 -18.53
N VAL A 175 13.02 6.07 -19.17
CA VAL A 175 11.97 5.94 -20.18
C VAL A 175 10.62 5.88 -19.47
N VAL A 176 9.73 6.84 -19.74
CA VAL A 176 8.43 6.95 -19.06
C VAL A 176 7.31 7.07 -20.08
N GLU A 177 6.47 6.04 -20.15
CA GLU A 177 5.23 6.01 -20.93
C GLU A 177 4.05 6.23 -19.98
N SER A 178 3.61 7.48 -19.84
CA SER A 178 2.43 7.83 -19.05
C SER A 178 1.79 9.13 -19.51
N SER A 179 0.45 9.18 -19.47
CA SER A 179 -0.35 10.39 -19.62
C SER A 179 -1.76 10.18 -19.07
N ARG A 180 -2.33 11.20 -18.42
CA ARG A 180 -3.72 11.21 -17.95
C ARG A 180 -4.73 11.38 -19.09
N ASP A 181 -4.27 11.89 -20.23
CA ASP A 181 -5.13 12.24 -21.37
C ASP A 181 -5.29 11.08 -22.38
N TRP A 182 -4.73 9.91 -22.08
CA TRP A 182 -4.76 8.79 -23.01
C TRP A 182 -6.12 8.10 -23.06
N THR A 183 -6.56 7.79 -24.27
CA THR A 183 -7.61 6.79 -24.47
C THR A 183 -7.07 5.39 -24.13
N PRO A 184 -7.94 4.39 -23.90
CA PRO A 184 -7.50 3.01 -23.70
C PRO A 184 -6.56 2.49 -24.81
N GLU A 185 -6.84 2.84 -26.06
CA GLU A 185 -6.02 2.46 -27.21
C GLU A 185 -4.63 3.11 -27.16
N GLN A 186 -4.55 4.40 -26.82
CA GLN A 186 -3.28 5.11 -26.68
C GLN A 186 -2.46 4.56 -25.52
N ALA A 187 -3.10 4.22 -24.41
CA ALA A 187 -2.47 3.59 -23.26
C ALA A 187 -1.94 2.19 -23.61
N HIS A 188 -2.68 1.40 -24.38
CA HIS A 188 -2.24 0.10 -24.90
C HIS A 188 -1.01 0.23 -25.82
N GLU A 189 -1.05 1.15 -26.78
CA GLU A 189 0.10 1.42 -27.66
C GLU A 189 1.32 1.89 -26.88
N ALA A 190 1.13 2.68 -25.82
CA ALA A 190 2.20 3.13 -24.95
C ALA A 190 2.86 1.99 -24.16
N ALA A 191 2.06 1.06 -23.65
CA ALA A 191 2.57 -0.13 -22.99
C ALA A 191 3.46 -0.96 -23.95
N LEU A 192 3.00 -1.16 -25.18
CA LEU A 192 3.78 -1.83 -26.22
C LEU A 192 5.07 -1.06 -26.57
N ARG A 193 5.01 0.27 -26.69
CA ARG A 193 6.20 1.10 -26.92
C ARG A 193 7.23 0.96 -25.81
N LEU A 194 6.81 0.87 -24.55
CA LEU A 194 7.74 0.63 -23.44
C LEU A 194 8.43 -0.73 -23.59
N LEU A 195 7.66 -1.80 -23.88
CA LEU A 195 8.22 -3.14 -24.12
C LEU A 195 9.24 -3.11 -25.27
N ASP A 196 8.93 -2.44 -26.36
CA ASP A 196 9.80 -2.36 -27.54
C ASP A 196 11.07 -1.52 -27.30
N THR A 197 10.96 -0.49 -26.46
CA THR A 197 12.06 0.43 -26.14
C THR A 197 13.00 -0.17 -25.10
N VAL A 198 12.46 -0.72 -24.02
CA VAL A 198 13.24 -1.29 -22.91
C VAL A 198 13.71 -2.70 -23.24
N GLN A 199 12.86 -3.49 -23.92
CA GLN A 199 13.04 -4.93 -24.16
C GLN A 199 13.41 -5.66 -22.86
N PRO A 200 12.53 -5.68 -21.85
CA PRO A 200 12.89 -6.05 -20.49
C PRO A 200 13.50 -7.46 -20.39
N ASP A 201 14.48 -7.59 -19.50
CA ASP A 201 14.92 -8.87 -18.95
C ASP A 201 14.04 -9.26 -17.75
N ILE A 202 13.56 -8.28 -16.98
CA ILE A 202 12.66 -8.46 -15.84
C ILE A 202 11.50 -7.47 -15.98
N ILE A 203 10.28 -7.94 -15.66
CA ILE A 203 9.12 -7.07 -15.49
C ILE A 203 8.78 -6.97 -14.00
N ILE A 204 8.58 -5.75 -13.51
CA ILE A 204 7.91 -5.49 -12.23
C ILE A 204 6.46 -5.13 -12.58
N ASP A 205 5.49 -5.89 -12.11
CA ASP A 205 4.09 -5.79 -12.54
C ASP A 205 3.14 -5.59 -11.36
N ASP A 206 2.04 -4.92 -11.66
CA ASP A 206 0.93 -4.60 -10.78
C ASP A 206 -0.36 -4.99 -11.50
N GLY A 207 -0.92 -6.14 -11.09
CA GLY A 207 -2.17 -6.67 -11.64
C GLY A 207 -1.99 -7.60 -12.84
N ALA A 208 -0.76 -8.08 -13.10
CA ALA A 208 -0.38 -8.97 -14.20
C ALA A 208 -0.68 -8.47 -15.62
N SER A 209 -1.11 -7.22 -15.77
CA SER A 209 -1.62 -6.71 -17.05
C SER A 209 -0.51 -6.59 -18.09
N PHE A 210 0.67 -6.11 -17.68
CA PHE A 210 1.76 -5.77 -18.56
C PHE A 210 2.57 -6.99 -19.01
N ALA A 211 2.84 -7.93 -18.11
CA ALA A 211 3.48 -9.19 -18.46
C ALA A 211 2.58 -10.08 -19.33
N ARG A 212 1.26 -10.07 -19.10
CA ARG A 212 0.30 -10.76 -19.96
C ARG A 212 0.23 -10.12 -21.35
N LEU A 213 0.23 -8.79 -21.43
CA LEU A 213 0.34 -8.07 -22.70
C LEU A 213 1.60 -8.48 -23.47
N ALA A 214 2.76 -8.51 -22.79
CA ALA A 214 4.01 -8.98 -23.39
C ALA A 214 3.88 -10.42 -23.91
N SER A 215 3.23 -11.30 -23.17
CA SER A 215 3.02 -12.71 -23.58
C SER A 215 2.14 -12.85 -24.82
N LEU A 216 1.13 -11.98 -24.95
CA LEU A 216 0.15 -12.02 -26.03
C LEU A 216 0.66 -11.34 -27.30
N GLU A 217 1.30 -10.18 -27.17
CA GLU A 217 1.58 -9.30 -28.31
C GLU A 217 3.08 -9.09 -28.58
N ARG A 218 3.96 -9.53 -27.67
CA ARG A 218 5.42 -9.55 -27.84
C ARG A 218 6.03 -10.87 -27.36
N PRO A 219 5.55 -12.03 -27.85
CA PRO A 219 5.95 -13.34 -27.37
C PRO A 219 7.47 -13.57 -27.45
N GLU A 220 8.16 -12.94 -28.40
CA GLU A 220 9.62 -12.97 -28.54
C GLU A 220 10.37 -12.25 -27.41
N LEU A 221 9.77 -11.21 -26.81
CA LEU A 221 10.29 -10.54 -25.62
C LEU A 221 9.96 -11.37 -24.38
N ALA A 222 8.72 -11.84 -24.26
CA ALA A 222 8.28 -12.68 -23.14
C ALA A 222 9.14 -13.95 -23.00
N ALA A 223 9.52 -14.58 -24.12
CA ALA A 223 10.38 -15.76 -24.14
C ALA A 223 11.83 -15.50 -23.64
N ARG A 224 12.24 -14.24 -23.52
CA ARG A 224 13.58 -13.84 -23.05
C ARG A 224 13.58 -13.34 -21.60
N LEU A 225 12.40 -13.23 -20.99
CA LEU A 225 12.29 -12.78 -19.61
C LEU A 225 13.03 -13.74 -18.68
N ILE A 226 13.86 -13.16 -17.81
CA ILE A 226 14.37 -13.82 -16.62
C ILE A 226 13.19 -14.15 -15.69
N GLY A 227 12.22 -13.23 -15.58
CA GLY A 227 10.98 -13.44 -14.85
C GLY A 227 10.19 -12.17 -14.59
N VAL A 228 9.11 -12.31 -13.83
CA VAL A 228 8.21 -11.23 -13.41
C VAL A 228 8.17 -11.16 -11.89
N ALA A 229 8.12 -9.96 -11.32
CA ALA A 229 7.83 -9.73 -9.90
C ALA A 229 6.44 -9.06 -9.79
N GLU A 230 5.46 -9.77 -9.22
CA GLU A 230 4.05 -9.34 -9.18
C GLU A 230 3.62 -8.91 -7.78
N GLU A 231 3.17 -7.67 -7.64
CA GLU A 231 2.88 -7.03 -6.35
C GLU A 231 1.50 -7.30 -5.78
N THR A 232 0.52 -7.66 -6.61
CA THR A 232 -0.89 -7.66 -6.20
C THR A 232 -1.50 -9.04 -6.03
N THR A 233 -2.54 -9.10 -5.20
CA THR A 233 -3.31 -10.33 -5.01
C THR A 233 -4.03 -10.73 -6.29
N SER A 234 -4.58 -9.76 -7.03
CA SER A 234 -5.28 -9.97 -8.30
C SER A 234 -4.33 -10.48 -9.38
N GLY A 235 -3.15 -9.89 -9.53
CA GLY A 235 -2.13 -10.36 -10.47
C GLY A 235 -1.60 -11.75 -10.12
N VAL A 236 -1.33 -12.03 -8.85
CA VAL A 236 -0.94 -13.38 -8.39
C VAL A 236 -2.02 -14.42 -8.72
N ARG A 237 -3.31 -14.09 -8.53
CA ARG A 237 -4.42 -14.99 -8.91
C ARG A 237 -4.46 -15.23 -10.41
N ALA A 238 -4.21 -14.21 -11.23
CA ALA A 238 -4.15 -14.34 -12.69
C ALA A 238 -3.02 -15.29 -13.11
N PHE A 239 -1.81 -15.13 -12.55
CA PHE A 239 -0.69 -16.02 -12.85
C PHE A 239 -0.90 -17.44 -12.33
N ALA A 240 -1.53 -17.62 -11.16
CA ALA A 240 -1.91 -18.95 -10.67
C ALA A 240 -2.88 -19.65 -11.63
N GLY A 241 -3.84 -18.91 -12.20
CA GLY A 241 -4.71 -19.41 -13.26
C GLY A 241 -3.95 -19.82 -14.52
N MET A 242 -2.97 -19.01 -14.94
CA MET A 242 -2.10 -19.34 -16.08
C MET A 242 -1.22 -20.57 -15.82
N GLU A 243 -0.66 -20.72 -14.61
CA GLU A 243 0.10 -21.91 -14.21
C GLU A 243 -0.79 -23.16 -14.25
N ALA A 244 -1.99 -23.10 -13.67
CA ALA A 244 -2.94 -24.21 -13.68
C ALA A 244 -3.39 -24.60 -15.11
N ALA A 245 -3.44 -23.64 -16.03
CA ALA A 245 -3.73 -23.87 -17.44
C ALA A 245 -2.50 -24.32 -18.26
N GLY A 246 -1.30 -24.39 -17.67
CA GLY A 246 -0.06 -24.69 -18.39
C GLY A 246 0.38 -23.60 -19.37
N ALA A 247 -0.13 -22.37 -19.21
CA ALA A 247 0.11 -21.24 -20.11
C ALA A 247 1.24 -20.30 -19.63
N LEU A 248 1.79 -20.52 -18.44
CA LEU A 248 2.86 -19.70 -17.88
C LEU A 248 4.22 -20.08 -18.48
N THR A 249 4.89 -19.12 -19.11
CA THR A 249 6.12 -19.35 -19.91
C THR A 249 7.39 -18.75 -19.31
N TYR A 250 7.30 -18.17 -18.12
CA TYR A 250 8.40 -17.56 -17.37
C TYR A 250 8.14 -17.69 -15.86
N PRO A 251 9.18 -17.61 -15.00
CA PRO A 251 8.98 -17.61 -13.56
C PRO A 251 8.33 -16.31 -13.09
N VAL A 252 7.43 -16.41 -12.12
CA VAL A 252 6.78 -15.26 -11.48
C VAL A 252 7.05 -15.31 -9.99
N VAL A 253 7.69 -14.27 -9.43
CA VAL A 253 7.83 -14.09 -7.99
C VAL A 253 6.60 -13.36 -7.47
N ALA A 254 5.82 -14.03 -6.64
CA ALA A 254 4.65 -13.48 -5.96
C ALA A 254 5.09 -12.57 -4.81
N VAL A 255 5.41 -11.31 -5.10
CA VAL A 255 5.78 -10.31 -4.09
C VAL A 255 4.63 -10.07 -3.11
N ASN A 256 3.38 -10.12 -3.59
CA ASN A 256 2.19 -10.02 -2.75
C ASN A 256 2.15 -11.05 -1.62
N ASP A 257 2.75 -12.23 -1.79
CA ASP A 257 2.68 -13.32 -0.79
C ASP A 257 3.66 -13.10 0.39
N SER A 258 4.50 -12.07 0.34
CA SER A 258 5.31 -11.64 1.48
C SER A 258 4.42 -11.20 2.66
N VAL A 259 4.85 -11.53 3.88
CA VAL A 259 4.17 -11.03 5.10
C VAL A 259 4.33 -9.52 5.25
N LEU A 260 5.37 -8.93 4.66
CA LEU A 260 5.60 -7.49 4.66
C LEU A 260 4.62 -6.76 3.74
N LYS A 261 4.08 -7.44 2.73
CA LYS A 261 3.02 -6.91 1.88
C LYS A 261 1.65 -7.12 2.54
N THR A 262 1.26 -8.37 2.80
CA THR A 262 -0.09 -8.64 3.35
C THR A 262 -0.30 -8.10 4.76
N GLY A 263 0.74 -8.12 5.60
CA GLY A 263 0.69 -7.75 7.01
C GLY A 263 0.87 -6.25 7.28
N PHE A 264 1.45 -5.49 6.33
CA PHE A 264 1.73 -4.06 6.52
C PHE A 264 1.05 -3.21 5.44
N ASP A 265 1.32 -3.46 4.16
CA ASP A 265 0.67 -2.73 3.06
C ASP A 265 -0.85 -2.85 3.13
N ASN A 266 -1.37 -4.07 2.98
CA ASN A 266 -2.81 -4.25 2.93
C ASN A 266 -3.46 -3.96 4.30
N ALA A 267 -2.80 -4.31 5.41
CA ALA A 267 -3.39 -4.23 6.75
C ALA A 267 -3.27 -2.83 7.40
N HIS A 268 -2.22 -2.09 7.05
CA HIS A 268 -1.97 -0.75 7.59
C HIS A 268 -2.05 0.34 6.53
N GLY A 269 -1.35 0.20 5.41
CA GLY A 269 -1.29 1.22 4.36
C GLY A 269 -2.64 1.56 3.76
N THR A 270 -3.29 0.60 3.10
CA THR A 270 -4.54 0.85 2.36
C THR A 270 -5.66 1.32 3.29
N GLY A 271 -5.87 0.63 4.41
CA GLY A 271 -6.91 0.99 5.37
C GLY A 271 -6.73 2.40 5.95
N GLU A 272 -5.49 2.84 6.19
CA GLU A 272 -5.17 4.18 6.70
C GLU A 272 -5.41 5.28 5.67
N THR A 273 -4.89 5.10 4.46
CA THR A 273 -4.97 6.13 3.42
C THR A 273 -6.35 6.24 2.83
N CYS A 274 -7.12 5.15 2.73
CA CYS A 274 -8.54 5.23 2.38
C CYS A 274 -9.33 6.05 3.41
N VAL A 275 -9.13 5.82 4.71
CA VAL A 275 -9.83 6.59 5.76
C VAL A 275 -9.47 8.06 5.70
N THR A 276 -8.19 8.41 5.62
CA THR A 276 -7.77 9.83 5.61
C THR A 276 -8.15 10.54 4.32
N THR A 277 -8.14 9.85 3.16
CA THR A 277 -8.63 10.40 1.89
C THR A 277 -10.15 10.62 1.94
N MET A 278 -10.91 9.69 2.53
CA MET A 278 -12.34 9.90 2.75
C MET A 278 -12.61 11.04 3.72
N GLN A 279 -11.82 11.24 4.78
CA GLN A 279 -11.95 12.42 5.66
C GLN A 279 -11.64 13.73 4.92
N ARG A 280 -10.69 13.74 3.98
CA ARG A 280 -10.44 14.91 3.11
C ARG A 280 -11.67 15.25 2.25
N ILE A 281 -12.32 14.23 1.71
CA ILE A 281 -13.43 14.37 0.75
C ILE A 281 -14.76 14.67 1.47
N LEU A 282 -15.07 13.92 2.53
CA LEU A 282 -16.35 13.95 3.24
C LEU A 282 -16.33 14.85 4.49
N GLY A 283 -15.16 15.24 4.97
CA GLY A 283 -14.95 15.99 6.22
C GLY A 283 -14.30 15.16 7.32
N ALA A 284 -13.56 15.84 8.22
CA ALA A 284 -12.78 15.18 9.28
C ALA A 284 -13.62 14.27 10.19
N ASP A 285 -14.86 14.66 10.44
CA ASP A 285 -15.80 13.96 11.34
C ASP A 285 -16.76 13.02 10.60
N ALA A 286 -16.53 12.73 9.31
CA ALA A 286 -17.47 11.95 8.48
C ALA A 286 -17.82 10.56 9.02
N PHE A 287 -16.97 9.99 9.87
CA PHE A 287 -17.16 8.67 10.47
C PHE A 287 -17.79 8.71 11.87
N ALA A 288 -17.85 9.87 12.53
CA ALA A 288 -18.30 9.99 13.91
C ALA A 288 -19.81 9.70 14.04
N GLY A 289 -20.16 8.59 14.68
CA GLY A 289 -21.56 8.16 14.86
C GLY A 289 -22.21 7.58 13.59
N THR A 290 -21.45 7.46 12.50
CA THR A 290 -21.93 7.01 11.18
C THR A 290 -22.02 5.48 11.09
N ALA A 291 -23.08 4.96 10.47
CA ALA A 291 -23.20 3.53 10.18
C ALA A 291 -22.40 3.16 8.92
N VAL A 292 -21.32 2.39 9.11
CA VAL A 292 -20.40 2.00 8.03
C VAL A 292 -20.51 0.49 7.78
N THR A 293 -20.88 0.11 6.56
CA THR A 293 -20.89 -1.29 6.11
C THR A 293 -19.62 -1.58 5.31
N VAL A 294 -18.83 -2.56 5.75
CA VAL A 294 -17.60 -3.02 5.08
C VAL A 294 -17.84 -4.40 4.48
N ILE A 295 -17.77 -4.50 3.15
CA ILE A 295 -17.92 -5.74 2.39
C ILE A 295 -16.54 -6.30 2.08
N GLY A 296 -16.23 -7.46 2.66
CA GLY A 296 -14.91 -8.09 2.62
C GLY A 296 -14.08 -7.77 3.87
N TYR A 297 -13.74 -8.82 4.62
CA TYR A 297 -12.99 -8.74 5.88
C TYR A 297 -11.61 -9.41 5.81
N GLY A 298 -10.97 -9.28 4.65
CA GLY A 298 -9.54 -9.55 4.48
C GLY A 298 -8.64 -8.51 5.17
N PRO A 299 -7.32 -8.54 4.93
CA PRO A 299 -6.39 -7.59 5.55
C PRO A 299 -6.77 -6.11 5.35
N VAL A 300 -7.21 -5.74 4.15
CA VAL A 300 -7.65 -4.38 3.80
C VAL A 300 -8.90 -3.98 4.58
N GLY A 301 -10.00 -4.73 4.44
CA GLY A 301 -11.26 -4.44 5.14
C GLY A 301 -11.11 -4.43 6.65
N ARG A 302 -10.30 -5.34 7.22
CA ARG A 302 -9.97 -5.36 8.64
C ARG A 302 -9.20 -4.12 9.08
N GLY A 303 -8.21 -3.71 8.29
CA GLY A 303 -7.43 -2.49 8.51
C GLY A 303 -8.30 -1.23 8.51
N PHE A 304 -9.22 -1.13 7.56
CA PHE A 304 -10.18 -0.03 7.45
C PHE A 304 -11.20 -0.02 8.60
N ALA A 305 -11.87 -1.14 8.86
CA ALA A 305 -12.89 -1.28 9.91
C ALA A 305 -12.39 -0.86 11.30
N ARG A 306 -11.15 -1.21 11.63
CA ARG A 306 -10.52 -0.82 12.91
C ARG A 306 -10.33 0.68 13.04
N ARG A 307 -9.94 1.34 11.95
CA ARG A 307 -9.65 2.79 11.92
C ARG A 307 -10.93 3.62 11.97
N VAL A 308 -11.95 3.27 11.19
CA VAL A 308 -13.22 3.99 11.28
C VAL A 308 -13.93 3.77 12.62
N ARG A 309 -13.76 2.60 13.27
CA ARG A 309 -14.23 2.41 14.65
C ARG A 309 -13.51 3.31 15.65
N ALA A 310 -12.19 3.49 15.51
CA ALA A 310 -11.44 4.45 16.33
C ALA A 310 -11.93 5.89 16.14
N LEU A 311 -12.51 6.19 14.98
CA LEU A 311 -13.17 7.47 14.67
C LEU A 311 -14.65 7.54 15.10
N GLY A 312 -15.16 6.53 15.81
CA GLY A 312 -16.53 6.52 16.33
C GLY A 312 -17.60 5.96 15.38
N ALA A 313 -17.21 5.32 14.27
CA ALA A 313 -18.16 4.66 13.38
C ALA A 313 -18.78 3.39 13.99
N GLN A 314 -20.05 3.14 13.64
CA GLN A 314 -20.73 1.88 13.91
C GLN A 314 -20.52 0.94 12.72
N VAL A 315 -19.59 0.00 12.85
CA VAL A 315 -19.17 -0.85 11.73
C VAL A 315 -19.94 -2.16 11.70
N THR A 316 -20.54 -2.46 10.54
CA THR A 316 -21.09 -3.76 10.17
C THR A 316 -20.23 -4.38 9.07
N VAL A 317 -19.90 -5.65 9.20
CA VAL A 317 -19.09 -6.40 8.24
C VAL A 317 -19.97 -7.40 7.49
N CYS A 318 -19.78 -7.48 6.18
CA CYS A 318 -20.38 -8.49 5.32
C CYS A 318 -19.28 -9.27 4.62
N ASP A 319 -19.26 -10.59 4.75
CA ASP A 319 -18.31 -11.45 4.04
C ASP A 319 -18.98 -12.79 3.68
N ILE A 320 -18.65 -13.30 2.50
CA ILE A 320 -19.13 -14.60 2.02
C ILE A 320 -18.40 -15.76 2.70
N ASP A 321 -17.19 -15.53 3.23
CA ASP A 321 -16.47 -16.50 4.04
C ASP A 321 -16.94 -16.44 5.51
N PRO A 322 -17.61 -17.48 6.03
CA PRO A 322 -18.06 -17.50 7.42
C PRO A 322 -16.90 -17.41 8.42
N VAL A 323 -15.67 -17.80 8.05
CA VAL A 323 -14.49 -17.62 8.91
C VAL A 323 -14.12 -16.15 9.03
N ALA A 324 -14.19 -15.40 7.92
CA ALA A 324 -13.94 -13.97 7.91
C ALA A 324 -15.02 -13.22 8.72
N SER A 325 -16.30 -13.56 8.52
CA SER A 325 -17.41 -13.01 9.32
C SER A 325 -17.27 -13.33 10.81
N LEU A 326 -16.89 -14.57 11.17
CA LEU A 326 -16.66 -14.94 12.56
C LEU A 326 -15.48 -14.16 13.17
N LYS A 327 -14.39 -13.96 12.41
CA LYS A 327 -13.28 -13.11 12.85
C LYS A 327 -13.73 -11.67 13.10
N ALA A 328 -14.61 -11.11 12.26
CA ALA A 328 -15.16 -9.78 12.49
C ALA A 328 -15.92 -9.69 13.82
N VAL A 329 -16.74 -10.70 14.14
CA VAL A 329 -17.44 -10.79 15.42
C VAL A 329 -16.46 -10.83 16.60
N PHE A 330 -15.40 -11.63 16.51
CA PHE A 330 -14.36 -11.72 17.55
C PHE A 330 -13.50 -10.45 17.65
N ASP A 331 -13.33 -9.72 16.55
CA ASP A 331 -12.69 -8.40 16.53
C ASP A 331 -13.63 -7.29 17.06
N GLY A 332 -14.89 -7.61 17.40
CA GLY A 332 -15.87 -6.72 18.04
C GLY A 332 -16.79 -5.97 17.08
N PHE A 333 -17.00 -6.49 15.87
CA PHE A 333 -17.88 -5.92 14.85
C PHE A 333 -19.17 -6.72 14.69
N ALA A 334 -20.27 -6.07 14.31
CA ALA A 334 -21.44 -6.81 13.84
C ALA A 334 -21.11 -7.47 12.50
N ALA A 335 -21.50 -8.73 12.32
CA ALA A 335 -21.46 -9.39 11.02
C ALA A 335 -22.88 -9.70 10.55
N ARG A 336 -23.23 -9.31 9.33
CA ARG A 336 -24.59 -9.47 8.78
C ARG A 336 -24.53 -9.95 7.33
N ASP A 337 -25.66 -10.46 6.87
CA ASP A 337 -25.89 -10.61 5.44
C ASP A 337 -25.90 -9.22 4.77
N ILE A 338 -25.44 -9.16 3.52
CA ILE A 338 -25.35 -7.90 2.79
C ILE A 338 -26.74 -7.26 2.59
N ASP A 339 -27.76 -8.06 2.32
CA ASP A 339 -29.13 -7.57 2.06
C ASP A 339 -29.75 -6.94 3.31
N ASP A 340 -29.34 -7.40 4.50
CA ASP A 340 -29.79 -6.87 5.79
C ASP A 340 -29.01 -5.61 6.21
N ALA A 341 -27.75 -5.47 5.78
CA ALA A 341 -26.87 -4.39 6.22
C ALA A 341 -27.07 -3.10 5.40
N LEU A 342 -27.24 -3.23 4.08
CA LEU A 342 -27.31 -2.10 3.15
C LEU A 342 -28.45 -1.09 3.43
N PRO A 343 -29.67 -1.51 3.81
CA PRO A 343 -30.76 -0.58 4.08
C PRO A 343 -30.51 0.41 5.23
N THR A 344 -29.56 0.10 6.12
CA THR A 344 -29.22 0.93 7.29
C THR A 344 -27.87 1.64 7.18
N ALA A 345 -27.12 1.42 6.10
CA ALA A 345 -25.80 2.01 5.94
C ALA A 345 -25.88 3.50 5.57
N ASP A 346 -25.02 4.32 6.17
CA ASP A 346 -24.74 5.68 5.71
C ASP A 346 -23.57 5.65 4.71
N ILE A 347 -22.57 4.81 4.97
CA ILE A 347 -21.39 4.59 4.13
C ILE A 347 -21.24 3.10 3.85
N VAL A 348 -21.03 2.73 2.59
CA VAL A 348 -20.76 1.36 2.12
C VAL A 348 -19.39 1.31 1.48
N ILE A 349 -18.59 0.35 1.90
CA ILE A 349 -17.20 0.16 1.47
C ILE A 349 -17.03 -1.25 0.90
N SER A 350 -16.54 -1.34 -0.33
CA SER A 350 -16.12 -2.62 -0.90
C SER A 350 -14.61 -2.80 -0.78
N ALA A 351 -14.17 -3.92 -0.19
CA ALA A 351 -12.78 -4.24 0.12
C ALA A 351 -12.41 -5.69 -0.25
N THR A 352 -13.04 -6.23 -1.29
CA THR A 352 -12.93 -7.64 -1.69
C THR A 352 -11.87 -7.87 -2.77
N GLY A 353 -11.65 -6.89 -3.65
CA GLY A 353 -10.88 -7.08 -4.87
C GLY A 353 -11.53 -8.11 -5.81
N VAL A 354 -12.87 -8.16 -5.85
CA VAL A 354 -13.65 -9.07 -6.69
C VAL A 354 -14.69 -8.29 -7.50
N ARG A 355 -14.76 -8.59 -8.81
CA ARG A 355 -15.57 -7.83 -9.77
C ARG A 355 -17.04 -8.05 -9.43
N HIS A 356 -17.83 -6.99 -9.49
CA HIS A 356 -19.28 -7.01 -9.25
C HIS A 356 -19.67 -7.51 -7.85
N THR A 357 -18.85 -7.20 -6.85
CA THR A 357 -19.19 -7.45 -5.44
C THR A 357 -20.42 -6.65 -5.02
N VAL A 358 -20.47 -5.37 -5.41
CA VAL A 358 -21.67 -4.53 -5.24
C VAL A 358 -22.39 -4.46 -6.58
N THR A 359 -23.48 -5.21 -6.70
CA THR A 359 -24.32 -5.26 -7.90
C THR A 359 -25.30 -4.08 -7.93
N VAL A 360 -25.97 -3.87 -9.08
CA VAL A 360 -27.06 -2.90 -9.17
C VAL A 360 -28.20 -3.23 -8.20
N ASP A 361 -28.49 -4.51 -7.98
CA ASP A 361 -29.50 -4.94 -7.01
C ASP A 361 -29.11 -4.61 -5.57
N HIS A 362 -27.84 -4.79 -5.19
CA HIS A 362 -27.33 -4.31 -3.91
C HIS A 362 -27.46 -2.78 -3.77
N MET A 363 -27.12 -2.02 -4.83
CA MET A 363 -27.26 -0.56 -4.80
C MET A 363 -28.72 -0.09 -4.62
N ARG A 364 -29.70 -0.83 -5.16
CA ARG A 364 -31.14 -0.55 -4.97
C ARG A 364 -31.60 -0.67 -3.51
N LEU A 365 -30.90 -1.45 -2.69
CA LEU A 365 -31.21 -1.62 -1.27
C LEU A 365 -30.71 -0.45 -0.41
N MET A 366 -29.82 0.39 -0.93
CA MET A 366 -29.25 1.52 -0.19
C MET A 366 -30.27 2.67 -0.02
N ARG A 367 -29.97 3.61 0.88
CA ARG A 367 -30.78 4.83 1.03
C ARG A 367 -30.29 5.92 0.07
N ALA A 368 -31.18 6.86 -0.24
CA ALA A 368 -30.78 8.06 -0.97
C ALA A 368 -29.68 8.81 -0.19
N GLY A 369 -28.61 9.18 -0.89
CA GLY A 369 -27.46 9.85 -0.31
C GLY A 369 -26.46 8.94 0.41
N THR A 370 -26.65 7.61 0.40
CA THR A 370 -25.63 6.67 0.89
C THR A 370 -24.32 6.91 0.13
N VAL A 371 -23.19 6.95 0.86
CA VAL A 371 -21.86 7.03 0.25
C VAL A 371 -21.38 5.63 -0.10
N LEU A 372 -20.92 5.43 -1.33
CA LEU A 372 -20.37 4.17 -1.81
C LEU A 372 -18.93 4.37 -2.29
N ALA A 373 -18.01 3.53 -1.85
CA ALA A 373 -16.60 3.60 -2.20
C ALA A 373 -15.94 2.23 -2.33
N VAL A 374 -14.87 2.16 -3.13
CA VAL A 374 -14.00 0.98 -3.27
C VAL A 374 -12.66 1.27 -2.61
N ILE A 375 -12.21 0.33 -1.79
CA ILE A 375 -10.86 0.31 -1.21
C ILE A 375 -10.10 -0.97 -1.59
N GLY A 376 -10.68 -1.76 -2.49
CA GLY A 376 -9.99 -2.85 -3.19
C GLY A 376 -9.02 -2.33 -4.25
N GLY A 377 -8.58 -3.22 -5.14
CA GLY A 377 -7.56 -2.90 -6.15
C GLY A 377 -7.85 -3.54 -7.51
N ILE A 378 -9.12 -3.61 -7.90
CA ILE A 378 -9.51 -4.05 -9.25
C ILE A 378 -10.61 -3.15 -9.81
N ALA A 379 -10.64 -3.04 -11.14
CA ALA A 379 -11.74 -2.37 -11.84
C ALA A 379 -13.07 -3.10 -11.66
N ASN A 380 -14.17 -2.33 -11.65
CA ASN A 380 -15.55 -2.81 -11.59
C ASN A 380 -15.86 -3.70 -10.37
N GLU A 381 -15.28 -3.41 -9.21
CA GLU A 381 -15.73 -4.03 -7.95
C GLU A 381 -17.20 -3.65 -7.64
N ILE A 382 -17.62 -2.46 -8.07
CA ILE A 382 -19.03 -2.06 -8.23
C ILE A 382 -19.44 -2.30 -9.68
N ALA A 383 -20.64 -2.83 -9.91
CA ALA A 383 -21.19 -3.09 -11.25
C ALA A 383 -21.66 -1.82 -11.98
N LEU A 384 -20.75 -0.87 -12.17
CA LEU A 384 -21.02 0.42 -12.83
C LEU A 384 -21.20 0.29 -14.35
N ASP A 385 -20.61 -0.73 -14.95
CA ASP A 385 -20.82 -1.11 -16.35
C ASP A 385 -22.23 -1.65 -16.65
N ASP A 386 -23.00 -1.99 -15.60
CA ASP A 386 -24.42 -2.31 -15.70
C ASP A 386 -25.32 -1.08 -15.44
N VAL A 387 -24.75 0.10 -15.18
CA VAL A 387 -25.49 1.35 -14.97
C VAL A 387 -25.53 2.15 -16.29
N PRO A 388 -26.71 2.35 -16.90
CA PRO A 388 -26.85 3.17 -18.10
C PRO A 388 -26.34 4.60 -17.87
N ASP A 389 -25.71 5.18 -18.89
CA ASP A 389 -25.24 6.57 -18.94
C ASP A 389 -24.18 6.96 -17.90
N PHE A 390 -23.62 6.01 -17.14
CA PHE A 390 -22.45 6.28 -16.31
C PHE A 390 -21.17 6.23 -17.15
N THR A 391 -20.43 7.33 -17.16
CA THR A 391 -19.08 7.41 -17.76
C THR A 391 -18.10 7.84 -16.68
N PRO A 392 -17.07 7.04 -16.37
CA PRO A 392 -16.07 7.40 -15.36
C PRO A 392 -15.22 8.58 -15.85
N GLU A 393 -14.85 9.45 -14.92
CA GLU A 393 -13.93 10.56 -15.12
C GLU A 393 -12.66 10.34 -14.30
N VAL A 394 -11.50 10.58 -14.92
CA VAL A 394 -10.21 10.34 -14.27
C VAL A 394 -10.03 11.29 -13.07
N ASN A 395 -9.82 10.73 -11.87
CA ASN A 395 -9.54 11.45 -10.62
C ASN A 395 -10.68 12.36 -10.13
N ARG A 396 -11.94 12.00 -10.37
CA ARG A 396 -13.09 12.72 -9.80
C ARG A 396 -13.35 12.28 -8.35
N ASP A 397 -13.26 13.22 -7.40
CA ASP A 397 -13.48 12.94 -5.97
C ASP A 397 -14.87 12.34 -5.71
N LEU A 398 -15.94 12.98 -6.21
CA LEU A 398 -17.33 12.61 -5.94
C LEU A 398 -18.22 12.76 -7.18
N VAL A 399 -19.19 11.86 -7.31
CA VAL A 399 -20.29 11.97 -8.28
C VAL A 399 -21.60 11.45 -7.69
N GLU A 400 -22.71 12.05 -8.07
CA GLU A 400 -24.04 11.47 -7.82
C GLU A 400 -24.32 10.38 -8.85
N LEU A 401 -24.51 9.15 -8.38
CA LEU A 401 -24.88 8.02 -9.22
C LEU A 401 -26.40 7.79 -9.12
N HIS A 402 -27.11 7.92 -10.23
CA HIS A 402 -28.51 7.55 -10.33
C HIS A 402 -28.63 6.04 -10.54
N VAL A 403 -28.98 5.30 -9.48
CA VAL A 403 -29.14 3.85 -9.57
C VAL A 403 -30.43 3.55 -10.36
N PRO A 404 -30.40 2.68 -11.39
CA PRO A 404 -31.58 2.32 -12.15
C PRO A 404 -32.67 1.71 -11.26
N ASP A 405 -33.88 2.28 -11.32
CA ASP A 405 -35.01 1.90 -10.46
C ASP A 405 -34.70 1.97 -8.95
N GLY A 406 -33.75 2.82 -8.57
CA GLY A 406 -33.21 2.89 -7.21
C GLY A 406 -33.00 4.32 -6.71
N PRO A 407 -32.28 4.49 -5.59
CA PRO A 407 -31.93 5.79 -5.05
C PRO A 407 -30.87 6.50 -5.92
N THR A 408 -30.67 7.79 -5.65
CA THR A 408 -29.41 8.45 -6.01
C THR A 408 -28.44 8.31 -4.85
N ILE A 409 -27.24 7.82 -5.12
CA ILE A 409 -26.17 7.62 -4.12
C ILE A 409 -24.96 8.49 -4.44
N THR A 410 -24.09 8.70 -3.46
CA THR A 410 -22.83 9.43 -3.63
C THR A 410 -21.70 8.43 -3.86
N LEU A 411 -21.09 8.44 -5.03
CA LEU A 411 -19.97 7.57 -5.39
C LEU A 411 -18.65 8.33 -5.23
N ILE A 412 -17.66 7.72 -4.55
CA ILE A 412 -16.30 8.25 -4.45
C ILE A 412 -15.44 7.67 -5.56
N ALA A 413 -14.56 8.49 -6.15
CA ALA A 413 -13.52 8.06 -7.09
C ALA A 413 -14.04 7.26 -8.29
N ASP A 414 -15.28 7.53 -8.72
CA ASP A 414 -15.96 6.78 -9.80
C ASP A 414 -15.96 5.25 -9.61
N GLY A 415 -15.92 4.79 -8.35
CA GLY A 415 -15.91 3.37 -8.00
C GLY A 415 -14.56 2.67 -8.17
N ASP A 416 -13.49 3.44 -8.37
CA ASP A 416 -12.11 2.96 -8.30
C ASP A 416 -11.54 3.13 -6.87
N GLY A 417 -10.34 2.60 -6.63
CA GLY A 417 -9.70 2.59 -5.32
C GLY A 417 -9.40 3.99 -4.80
N VAL A 418 -10.13 4.39 -3.75
CA VAL A 418 -10.13 5.77 -3.22
C VAL A 418 -8.73 6.30 -2.91
N ASN A 419 -7.85 5.49 -2.34
CA ASN A 419 -6.54 5.96 -1.88
C ASN A 419 -5.60 6.33 -3.03
N TYR A 420 -5.63 5.64 -4.17
CA TYR A 420 -4.71 5.90 -5.28
C TYR A 420 -5.33 6.74 -6.40
N THR A 421 -6.64 6.65 -6.62
CA THR A 421 -7.32 7.44 -7.65
C THR A 421 -7.47 8.90 -7.23
N VAL A 422 -7.80 9.15 -5.96
CA VAL A 422 -8.07 10.50 -5.43
C VAL A 422 -7.31 10.81 -4.13
N GLY A 423 -6.35 9.96 -3.76
CA GLY A 423 -5.43 10.20 -2.66
C GLY A 423 -3.97 10.18 -3.12
N GLY A 424 -3.04 10.05 -2.17
CA GLY A 424 -1.61 9.90 -2.46
C GLY A 424 -1.13 8.45 -2.52
N GLY A 425 -2.04 7.49 -2.69
CA GLY A 425 -1.77 6.06 -2.59
C GLY A 425 -1.38 5.62 -1.18
N ASN A 426 -0.77 4.45 -1.05
CA ASN A 426 -0.25 3.96 0.22
C ASN A 426 0.85 4.86 0.80
N PRO A 427 1.07 4.87 2.12
CA PRO A 427 2.08 5.74 2.72
C PRO A 427 3.51 5.39 2.29
N ILE A 428 4.40 6.38 2.30
CA ILE A 428 5.80 6.24 1.87
C ILE A 428 6.51 5.11 2.63
N GLU A 429 6.40 5.09 3.96
CA GLU A 429 7.10 4.12 4.82
C GLU A 429 6.55 2.69 4.68
N ILE A 430 5.32 2.55 4.19
CA ILE A 430 4.71 1.25 3.87
C ILE A 430 5.27 0.74 2.55
N MET A 431 5.33 1.61 1.54
CA MET A 431 5.85 1.26 0.23
C MET A 431 7.36 1.10 0.21
N ASP A 432 8.08 1.69 1.17
CA ASP A 432 9.48 1.35 1.45
C ASP A 432 9.67 -0.16 1.70
N LEU A 433 8.74 -0.78 2.43
CA LEU A 433 8.73 -2.23 2.66
C LEU A 433 8.37 -2.99 1.39
N SER A 434 7.25 -2.63 0.73
CA SER A 434 6.80 -3.29 -0.51
C SER A 434 7.89 -3.27 -1.58
N PHE A 435 8.56 -2.12 -1.76
CA PHE A 435 9.64 -1.97 -2.73
C PHE A 435 10.94 -2.65 -2.30
N ALA A 436 11.22 -2.79 -1.00
CA ALA A 436 12.32 -3.64 -0.55
C ALA A 436 12.07 -5.14 -0.87
N VAL A 437 10.81 -5.59 -0.81
CA VAL A 437 10.43 -6.93 -1.27
C VAL A 437 10.57 -7.03 -2.79
N GLN A 438 10.12 -6.02 -3.56
CA GLN A 438 10.31 -5.97 -5.01
C GLN A 438 11.80 -6.04 -5.41
N ALA A 439 12.65 -5.23 -4.80
CA ALA A 439 14.10 -5.26 -5.05
C ALA A 439 14.69 -6.65 -4.73
N SER A 440 14.21 -7.30 -3.67
CA SER A 440 14.62 -8.67 -3.30
C SER A 440 14.12 -9.71 -4.32
N ALA A 441 12.93 -9.53 -4.89
CA ALA A 441 12.40 -10.37 -5.97
C ALA A 441 13.23 -10.24 -7.26
N VAL A 442 13.56 -9.01 -7.66
CA VAL A 442 14.47 -8.75 -8.79
C VAL A 442 15.82 -9.43 -8.55
N ALA A 443 16.39 -9.28 -7.36
CA ALA A 443 17.65 -9.91 -7.01
C ALA A 443 17.59 -11.45 -7.01
N TYR A 444 16.46 -12.03 -6.56
CA TYR A 444 16.23 -13.47 -6.60
C TYR A 444 16.18 -14.00 -8.04
N LEU A 445 15.46 -13.29 -8.92
CA LEU A 445 15.39 -13.59 -10.35
C LEU A 445 16.79 -13.52 -11.00
N LEU A 446 17.59 -12.50 -10.67
CA LEU A 446 18.94 -12.35 -11.20
C LEU A 446 19.89 -13.47 -10.75
N ARG A 447 19.90 -13.81 -9.46
CA ARG A 447 20.73 -14.91 -8.93
C ARG A 447 20.36 -16.28 -9.51
N SER A 448 19.10 -16.45 -9.89
CA SER A 448 18.54 -17.74 -10.34
C SER A 448 18.28 -17.75 -11.85
N ARG A 449 18.92 -16.85 -12.61
CA ARG A 449 18.71 -16.71 -14.04
C ARG A 449 18.93 -18.04 -14.77
N GLY A 450 17.89 -18.49 -15.47
CA GLY A 450 17.92 -19.72 -16.27
C GLY A 450 17.79 -21.02 -15.48
N THR A 451 17.60 -20.98 -14.16
CA THR A 451 17.42 -22.18 -13.32
C THR A 451 16.02 -22.32 -12.73
N LEU A 452 15.23 -21.23 -12.74
CA LEU A 452 13.89 -21.23 -12.15
C LEU A 452 12.86 -21.93 -13.06
N PRO A 453 11.93 -22.70 -12.47
CA PRO A 453 10.79 -23.25 -13.19
C PRO A 453 9.78 -22.17 -13.57
N HIS A 454 9.05 -22.37 -14.67
CA HIS A 454 7.97 -21.48 -15.13
C HIS A 454 6.70 -21.68 -14.29
N ARG A 455 6.72 -21.16 -13.08
CA ARG A 455 5.64 -21.27 -12.09
C ARG A 455 5.58 -20.02 -11.21
N LEU A 456 4.54 -19.95 -10.40
CA LEU A 456 4.50 -19.00 -9.30
C LEU A 456 5.48 -19.43 -8.19
N ILE A 457 6.31 -18.49 -7.74
CA ILE A 457 7.37 -18.68 -6.76
C ILE A 457 7.16 -17.70 -5.62
N ARG A 458 7.35 -18.19 -4.39
CA ARG A 458 7.37 -17.36 -3.18
C ARG A 458 8.80 -17.07 -2.76
N LEU A 459 9.05 -15.86 -2.32
CA LEU A 459 10.27 -15.54 -1.60
C LEU A 459 10.31 -16.30 -0.28
N ASP A 460 11.53 -16.55 0.22
CA ASP A 460 11.71 -17.23 1.49
C ASP A 460 11.43 -16.31 2.69
N ALA A 461 11.14 -16.91 3.83
CA ALA A 461 10.90 -16.18 5.07
C ALA A 461 12.15 -15.46 5.61
N GLU A 462 13.35 -15.82 5.14
CA GLU A 462 14.59 -15.10 5.50
C GLU A 462 14.62 -13.72 4.83
N THR A 463 14.17 -13.62 3.59
CA THR A 463 14.04 -12.35 2.88
C THR A 463 13.14 -11.38 3.66
N ASP A 464 11.97 -11.85 4.09
CA ASP A 464 11.05 -11.06 4.93
C ASP A 464 11.70 -10.67 6.27
N ARG A 465 12.40 -11.59 6.93
CA ARG A 465 13.09 -11.30 8.21
C ARG A 465 14.19 -10.27 8.06
N ARG A 466 14.96 -10.31 6.97
CA ARG A 466 16.02 -9.34 6.69
C ARG A 466 15.45 -7.93 6.48
N ILE A 467 14.42 -7.80 5.65
CA ILE A 467 13.76 -6.51 5.40
C ILE A 467 13.12 -5.98 6.69
N ALA A 468 12.45 -6.84 7.47
CA ALA A 468 11.89 -6.46 8.76
C ALA A 468 12.98 -5.99 9.75
N ALA A 469 14.14 -6.64 9.77
CA ALA A 469 15.26 -6.24 10.61
C ALA A 469 15.80 -4.86 10.19
N ALA A 470 15.94 -4.59 8.90
CA ALA A 470 16.31 -3.26 8.38
C ALA A 470 15.26 -2.20 8.78
N ALA A 471 13.97 -2.50 8.63
CA ALA A 471 12.87 -1.63 9.02
C ALA A 471 12.82 -1.31 10.52
N LEU A 472 13.13 -2.28 11.38
CA LEU A 472 13.24 -2.09 12.82
C LEU A 472 14.45 -1.21 13.16
N ARG A 473 15.63 -1.50 12.59
CA ARG A 473 16.84 -0.69 12.82
C ARG A 473 16.61 0.78 12.43
N ALA A 474 16.00 1.01 11.28
CA ALA A 474 15.70 2.35 10.80
C ALA A 474 14.77 3.13 11.76
N ARG A 475 13.90 2.42 12.49
CA ARG A 475 13.01 2.97 13.51
C ARG A 475 13.59 2.97 14.93
N GLY A 476 14.86 2.62 15.11
CA GLY A 476 15.51 2.52 16.43
C GLY A 476 15.11 1.30 17.27
N TYR A 477 14.42 0.33 16.68
CA TYR A 477 14.02 -0.92 17.32
C TYR A 477 14.92 -2.10 16.92
N ARG A 478 14.79 -3.22 17.63
CA ARG A 478 15.47 -4.49 17.29
C ARG A 478 14.60 -5.68 17.64
N ALA A 479 14.69 -6.75 16.85
CA ALA A 479 14.10 -8.02 17.22
C ALA A 479 14.81 -8.60 18.46
N SER A 480 14.06 -9.33 19.28
CA SER A 480 14.63 -10.09 20.40
C SER A 480 15.39 -11.33 19.89
N HIS A 481 16.29 -11.87 20.70
CA HIS A 481 17.03 -13.10 20.38
C HIS A 481 16.81 -14.16 21.46
N ALA A 482 16.82 -15.43 21.05
CA ALA A 482 16.88 -16.55 22.00
C ALA A 482 18.32 -16.75 22.50
N VAL A 483 18.48 -17.22 23.74
CA VAL A 483 19.79 -17.59 24.29
C VAL A 483 20.22 -18.91 23.65
N ALA A 484 21.34 -18.91 22.91
CA ALA A 484 21.78 -20.05 22.09
C ALA A 484 22.00 -21.37 22.86
N ASP A 485 22.24 -21.31 24.18
CA ASP A 485 22.64 -22.45 25.01
C ASP A 485 21.74 -22.70 26.24
N ASN A 486 20.52 -22.14 26.28
CA ASN A 486 19.60 -22.41 27.39
C ASN A 486 18.85 -23.74 27.25
N GLY A 487 19.12 -24.52 26.20
CA GLY A 487 18.43 -25.79 25.89
C GLY A 487 17.00 -25.63 25.31
N TYR A 488 16.46 -24.42 25.29
CA TYR A 488 15.09 -24.08 24.88
C TYR A 488 15.09 -22.82 24.01
N ASP A 489 15.05 -23.02 22.69
CA ASP A 489 14.83 -21.93 21.74
C ASP A 489 13.32 -21.77 21.55
N TRP A 490 12.77 -20.56 21.75
CA TRP A 490 11.34 -20.28 21.62
C TRP A 490 10.81 -20.47 20.18
N THR A 491 11.69 -20.75 19.22
CA THR A 491 11.32 -21.17 17.85
C THR A 491 11.18 -22.69 17.72
N LEU A 492 11.66 -23.47 18.69
CA LEU A 492 11.53 -24.92 18.68
C LEU A 492 10.12 -25.33 19.06
N THR A 493 9.53 -26.17 18.22
CA THR A 493 8.32 -26.89 18.60
C THR A 493 8.67 -27.98 19.60
N ARG A 494 7.71 -28.37 20.45
CA ARG A 494 7.84 -29.51 21.37
C ARG A 494 8.41 -30.79 20.72
N PHE A 495 8.18 -31.00 19.43
CA PHE A 495 8.67 -32.17 18.70
C PHE A 495 10.14 -32.07 18.30
N ALA A 496 10.63 -30.87 17.98
CA ALA A 496 12.04 -30.62 17.71
C ALA A 496 12.89 -30.76 18.99
N GLU A 497 12.29 -30.49 20.16
CA GLU A 497 12.91 -30.76 21.47
C GLU A 497 13.14 -32.26 21.68
N HIS A 498 12.17 -33.12 21.36
CA HIS A 498 12.31 -34.58 21.49
C HIS A 498 13.36 -35.16 20.55
N ALA A 499 13.46 -34.67 19.31
CA ALA A 499 14.51 -35.10 18.36
C ALA A 499 15.91 -34.73 18.87
N ARG A 500 16.09 -33.51 19.40
CA ARG A 500 17.34 -33.07 20.03
C ARG A 500 17.68 -33.83 21.32
N ALA A 501 16.68 -34.32 22.05
CA ALA A 501 16.90 -35.17 23.22
C ALA A 501 17.37 -36.57 22.81
N ALA A 502 16.89 -37.10 21.68
CA ALA A 502 17.32 -38.38 21.13
C ALA A 502 18.74 -38.32 20.52
N GLU A 503 19.16 -37.18 19.98
CA GLU A 503 20.55 -36.97 19.50
C GLU A 503 21.57 -36.76 20.62
N ARG A 504 21.11 -36.45 21.84
CA ARG A 504 21.94 -36.30 23.05
C ARG A 504 22.04 -37.58 23.91
N GLN A 505 21.37 -38.66 23.50
CA GLN A 505 21.49 -40.01 24.06
C GLN A 505 22.33 -40.89 23.14
#